data_AF-A0A382P7Z7-F1
#
_entry.id   AF-A0A382P7Z7-F1
#
_cell.length_a   1.000
_cell.length_b   1.000
_cell.length_c   1.000
_cell.angle_alpha   90.00
_cell.angle_beta   90.00
_cell.angle_gamma   90.00
#
_symmetry.space_group_name_H-M   'P 1'
#
loop_
_entity.id
_entity.type
_entity.pdbx_description
1 polymer ?
#
loop_
_entity_poly.entity_id
_entity_poly.type
_entity_poly.pdbx_seq_one_letter_code
_entity_poly.pdbx_strand_id
1 'polypeptide(L)'
;MRFFTQKNKDGVISARFIYSGNSEITDFWICFSLLSKCSAVSGCMIKHQVGGYTELVPSPTKSLSKDDEWKFSFKYELDRHGPVNKSWGPKGTFLKLKNGKTLKVISEPLEFLNTSIQPLKQITFEEPELRLIPHPVLWEMEDGTCDLSRGINFSGDFSEKVGKAIKSFKSLIERWGLQEVLSFGGVQIVFENIEDKFEEEGYELVIKPEIVNIRASQFMGFFYALISLLQMRVSYNALIPCGELDDRPRFSWRGQHLDCARHCYKVESILRL
;
A
#
# COMPACT_ATOMS: atom_id res chain seq x y z
N MET A 1 -18.38 -14.87 23.08
CA MET A 1 -18.43 -13.55 23.76
C MET A 1 -18.28 -12.48 22.70
N ARG A 2 -19.06 -11.39 22.81
CA ARG A 2 -19.05 -10.31 21.83
C ARG A 2 -18.75 -8.97 22.49
N PHE A 3 -18.06 -8.11 21.77
CA PHE A 3 -17.68 -6.79 22.22
C PHE A 3 -18.09 -5.75 21.18
N PHE A 4 -18.95 -4.83 21.61
CA PHE A 4 -19.52 -3.77 20.77
C PHE A 4 -18.97 -2.43 21.24
N THR A 5 -18.64 -1.56 20.30
CA THR A 5 -18.18 -0.21 20.61
C THR A 5 -18.83 0.82 19.71
N GLN A 6 -19.11 1.99 20.28
CA GLN A 6 -19.73 3.09 19.59
C GLN A 6 -19.13 4.41 20.06
N LYS A 7 -18.75 5.27 19.13
CA LYS A 7 -18.19 6.59 19.41
C LYS A 7 -19.32 7.63 19.50
N ASN A 8 -19.33 8.42 20.56
CA ASN A 8 -20.24 9.55 20.73
C ASN A 8 -19.62 10.87 20.20
N LYS A 9 -20.33 12.00 20.30
CA LYS A 9 -19.84 13.29 19.77
C LYS A 9 -18.54 13.75 20.45
N ASP A 10 -18.41 13.52 21.74
CA ASP A 10 -17.28 13.99 22.57
C ASP A 10 -16.04 13.08 22.52
N GLY A 11 -16.00 12.12 21.59
CA GLY A 11 -14.85 11.21 21.44
C GLY A 11 -14.82 10.06 22.46
N VAL A 12 -15.81 9.99 23.35
CA VAL A 12 -15.98 8.86 24.27
C VAL A 12 -16.48 7.64 23.48
N ILE A 13 -15.86 6.51 23.78
CA ILE A 13 -16.23 5.21 23.24
C ILE A 13 -17.07 4.51 24.30
N SER A 14 -18.37 4.38 24.02
CA SER A 14 -19.28 3.52 24.77
C SER A 14 -19.07 2.08 24.33
N ALA A 15 -18.96 1.18 25.30
CA ALA A 15 -18.64 -0.20 25.08
C ALA A 15 -19.63 -1.13 25.79
N ARG A 16 -19.96 -2.25 25.13
CA ARG A 16 -20.82 -3.29 25.68
C ARG A 16 -20.19 -4.65 25.42
N PHE A 17 -19.87 -5.35 26.49
CA PHE A 17 -19.35 -6.70 26.46
C PHE A 17 -20.46 -7.68 26.88
N ILE A 18 -20.66 -8.74 26.10
CA ILE A 18 -21.62 -9.81 26.40
C ILE A 18 -20.87 -11.11 26.64
N TYR A 19 -20.99 -11.63 27.86
CA TYR A 19 -20.42 -12.92 28.22
C TYR A 19 -21.31 -14.05 27.72
N SER A 20 -20.71 -15.08 27.14
CA SER A 20 -21.44 -16.22 26.56
C SER A 20 -20.77 -17.55 26.91
N GLY A 21 -20.00 -17.57 28.00
CA GLY A 21 -19.38 -18.80 28.50
C GLY A 21 -20.33 -19.56 29.42
N ASN A 22 -20.00 -20.83 29.66
CA ASN A 22 -20.86 -21.75 30.42
C ASN A 22 -20.65 -21.70 31.94
N SER A 23 -19.54 -21.09 32.40
CA SER A 23 -19.20 -21.00 33.81
C SER A 23 -19.12 -19.54 34.21
N GLU A 24 -19.55 -19.22 35.43
CA GLU A 24 -19.37 -17.89 35.98
C GLU A 24 -17.88 -17.53 36.04
N ILE A 25 -17.57 -16.28 35.73
CA ILE A 25 -16.22 -15.72 35.87
C ILE A 25 -16.20 -14.58 36.88
N THR A 26 -15.14 -14.56 37.68
CA THR A 26 -14.75 -13.48 38.59
C THR A 26 -13.33 -13.04 38.26
N ASP A 27 -12.93 -11.85 38.73
CA ASP A 27 -11.55 -11.33 38.57
C ASP A 27 -11.02 -11.43 37.12
N PHE A 28 -11.72 -10.78 36.19
CA PHE A 28 -11.37 -10.77 34.76
C PHE A 28 -11.00 -9.37 34.26
N TRP A 29 -10.23 -9.33 33.17
CA TRP A 29 -9.87 -8.12 32.44
C TRP A 29 -10.31 -8.23 30.99
N ILE A 30 -10.93 -7.18 30.45
CA ILE A 30 -11.02 -7.02 29.01
C ILE A 30 -9.77 -6.29 28.53
N CYS A 31 -9.06 -6.93 27.60
CA CYS A 31 -7.78 -6.48 27.08
C CYS A 31 -7.96 -6.12 25.61
N PHE A 32 -7.38 -5.01 25.17
CA PHE A 32 -7.35 -4.61 23.75
C PHE A 32 -6.22 -3.61 23.51
N SER A 33 -5.92 -3.37 22.23
CA SER A 33 -5.00 -2.31 21.81
C SER A 33 -5.74 -1.15 21.16
N LEU A 34 -5.30 0.07 21.44
CA LEU A 34 -5.73 1.31 20.82
C LEU A 34 -4.55 1.98 20.09
N LEU A 35 -4.81 3.07 19.36
CA LEU A 35 -3.76 3.87 18.73
C LEU A 35 -2.80 4.49 19.77
N SER A 36 -3.32 4.81 20.96
CA SER A 36 -2.61 5.46 22.06
C SER A 36 -3.34 5.19 23.38
N LYS A 37 -2.82 5.75 24.47
CA LYS A 37 -3.42 5.63 25.81
C LYS A 37 -4.84 6.18 25.87
N CYS A 38 -5.63 5.58 26.74
CA CYS A 38 -6.99 6.00 27.06
C CYS A 38 -7.20 6.15 28.56
N SER A 39 -8.24 6.89 28.94
CA SER A 39 -8.76 7.00 30.30
C SER A 39 -10.11 6.30 30.42
N ALA A 40 -10.37 5.68 31.57
CA ALA A 40 -11.69 5.19 31.92
C ALA A 40 -12.66 6.38 32.12
N VAL A 41 -13.91 6.22 31.68
CA VAL A 41 -14.96 7.25 31.82
C VAL A 41 -16.06 6.77 32.76
N SER A 42 -16.61 5.57 32.54
CA SER A 42 -17.67 5.03 33.41
C SER A 42 -17.75 3.50 33.32
N GLY A 43 -18.14 2.85 34.42
CA GLY A 43 -18.37 1.40 34.50
C GLY A 43 -17.10 0.55 34.46
N CYS A 44 -15.92 1.16 34.40
CA CYS A 44 -14.64 0.46 34.36
C CYS A 44 -13.52 1.25 35.06
N MET A 45 -12.40 0.57 35.31
CA MET A 45 -11.13 1.17 35.71
C MET A 45 -10.00 0.55 34.90
N ILE A 46 -8.95 1.33 34.66
CA ILE A 46 -7.73 0.82 34.02
C ILE A 46 -6.89 0.10 35.07
N LYS A 47 -6.67 -1.20 34.87
CA LYS A 47 -5.78 -1.97 35.74
C LYS A 47 -4.32 -1.84 35.30
N HIS A 48 -4.10 -1.86 33.99
CA HIS A 48 -2.77 -1.81 33.39
C HIS A 48 -2.85 -1.21 31.99
N GLN A 49 -1.83 -0.44 31.61
CA GLN A 49 -1.73 0.13 30.27
C GLN A 49 -0.28 0.43 29.92
N VAL A 50 0.14 0.04 28.71
CA VAL A 50 1.46 0.36 28.15
C VAL A 50 1.27 0.70 26.67
N GLY A 51 1.64 1.93 26.28
CA GLY A 51 1.30 2.44 24.95
C GLY A 51 -0.21 2.37 24.70
N GLY A 52 -0.62 1.77 23.58
CA GLY A 52 -2.03 1.54 23.27
C GLY A 52 -2.64 0.29 23.91
N TYR A 53 -1.83 -0.63 24.45
CA TYR A 53 -2.34 -1.84 25.10
C TYR A 53 -2.98 -1.47 26.43
N THR A 54 -4.25 -1.87 26.62
CA THR A 54 -5.07 -1.51 27.79
C THR A 54 -5.76 -2.73 28.37
N GLU A 55 -5.78 -2.81 29.71
CA GLU A 55 -6.54 -3.77 30.49
C GLU A 55 -7.56 -3.06 31.38
N LEU A 56 -8.85 -3.31 31.14
CA LEU A 56 -9.94 -2.75 31.92
C LEU A 56 -10.58 -3.80 32.82
N VAL A 57 -10.95 -3.38 34.04
CA VAL A 57 -11.81 -4.14 34.98
C VAL A 57 -13.13 -3.43 35.19
N PRO A 58 -14.21 -4.16 35.54
CA PRO A 58 -15.46 -3.54 35.98
C PRO A 58 -15.26 -2.66 37.23
N SER A 59 -16.01 -1.57 37.30
CA SER A 59 -16.10 -0.73 38.51
C SER A 59 -17.56 -0.31 38.74
N PRO A 60 -18.21 -0.78 39.82
CA PRO A 60 -17.68 -1.67 40.86
C PRO A 60 -17.37 -3.09 40.31
N THR A 61 -16.56 -3.84 41.05
CA THR A 61 -16.22 -5.24 40.73
C THR A 61 -17.50 -6.07 40.59
N LYS A 62 -17.58 -6.89 39.55
CA LYS A 62 -18.70 -7.81 39.31
C LYS A 62 -18.22 -9.16 38.76
N SER A 63 -19.01 -10.20 38.98
CA SER A 63 -18.92 -11.45 38.23
C SER A 63 -19.73 -11.37 36.93
N LEU A 64 -19.50 -12.32 36.02
CA LEU A 64 -20.32 -12.50 34.81
C LEU A 64 -20.72 -13.97 34.66
N SER A 65 -22.02 -14.21 34.61
CA SER A 65 -22.65 -15.46 34.20
C SER A 65 -23.09 -15.40 32.74
N LYS A 66 -23.51 -16.55 32.20
CA LYS A 66 -23.94 -16.66 30.80
C LYS A 66 -24.99 -15.59 30.46
N ASP A 67 -24.77 -14.90 29.35
CA ASP A 67 -25.60 -13.83 28.80
C ASP A 67 -25.60 -12.51 29.61
N ASP A 68 -24.78 -12.41 30.67
CA ASP A 68 -24.57 -11.15 31.37
C ASP A 68 -23.87 -10.12 30.49
N GLU A 69 -24.30 -8.87 30.66
CA GLU A 69 -23.68 -7.72 30.03
C GLU A 69 -22.82 -6.92 31.01
N TRP A 70 -21.74 -6.35 30.46
CA TRP A 70 -20.97 -5.29 31.09
C TRP A 70 -20.91 -4.09 30.15
N LYS A 71 -21.51 -2.98 30.60
CA LYS A 71 -21.50 -1.70 29.89
C LYS A 71 -20.51 -0.78 30.57
N PHE A 72 -19.65 -0.16 29.79
CA PHE A 72 -18.64 0.78 30.27
C PHE A 72 -18.26 1.77 29.17
N SER A 73 -17.47 2.77 29.50
CA SER A 73 -16.98 3.75 28.54
C SER A 73 -15.57 4.20 28.90
N PHE A 74 -14.84 4.59 27.86
CA PHE A 74 -13.49 5.10 27.94
C PHE A 74 -13.26 6.10 26.81
N LYS A 75 -12.23 6.92 26.91
CA LYS A 75 -11.85 7.88 25.87
C LYS A 75 -10.35 7.95 25.73
N TYR A 76 -9.85 8.33 24.56
CA TYR A 76 -8.43 8.64 24.42
C TYR A 76 -8.03 9.77 25.40
N GLU A 77 -6.79 9.70 25.93
CA GLU A 77 -6.28 10.74 26.84
C GLU A 77 -6.13 12.10 26.13
N LEU A 78 -5.74 12.07 24.86
CA LEU A 78 -5.61 13.26 24.03
C LEU A 78 -6.84 13.39 23.13
N ASP A 79 -7.54 14.52 23.21
CA ASP A 79 -8.77 14.77 22.45
C ASP A 79 -8.55 14.66 20.93
N ARG A 80 -7.35 15.00 20.43
CA ARG A 80 -6.97 14.84 19.02
C ARG A 80 -7.01 13.39 18.51
N HIS A 81 -7.02 12.40 19.41
CA HIS A 81 -7.10 10.98 19.07
C HIS A 81 -8.53 10.44 19.13
N GLY A 82 -9.54 11.30 19.39
CA GLY A 82 -10.94 10.91 19.26
C GLY A 82 -11.18 10.17 17.93
N PRO A 83 -11.84 8.99 17.93
CA PRO A 83 -11.95 8.19 16.72
C PRO A 83 -12.60 8.96 15.58
N VAL A 84 -11.95 8.94 14.41
CA VAL A 84 -12.47 9.47 13.14
C VAL A 84 -12.68 8.39 12.08
N ASN A 85 -12.23 7.16 12.36
CA ASN A 85 -12.46 6.00 11.51
C ASN A 85 -12.52 4.71 12.34
N LYS A 86 -13.03 3.63 11.74
CA LYS A 86 -13.25 2.33 12.41
C LYS A 86 -11.96 1.67 12.91
N SER A 87 -10.79 2.02 12.34
CA SER A 87 -9.52 1.43 12.77
C SER A 87 -9.00 1.97 14.09
N TRP A 88 -9.53 3.11 14.56
CA TRP A 88 -9.13 3.76 15.81
C TRP A 88 -9.92 3.26 17.03
N GLY A 89 -10.84 2.30 16.85
CA GLY A 89 -11.44 1.56 17.95
C GLY A 89 -10.54 0.43 18.47
N PRO A 90 -10.97 -0.29 19.52
CA PRO A 90 -10.24 -1.43 20.06
C PRO A 90 -9.88 -2.48 19.01
N LYS A 91 -8.62 -2.94 19.06
CA LYS A 91 -8.07 -4.00 18.20
C LYS A 91 -7.59 -5.17 19.04
N GLY A 92 -7.75 -6.38 18.49
CA GLY A 92 -7.25 -7.60 19.12
C GLY A 92 -7.85 -7.87 20.49
N THR A 93 -9.15 -7.59 20.69
CA THR A 93 -9.78 -7.74 22.01
C THR A 93 -9.78 -9.20 22.47
N PHE A 94 -9.45 -9.42 23.73
CA PHE A 94 -9.58 -10.71 24.41
C PHE A 94 -9.92 -10.51 25.90
N LEU A 95 -10.36 -11.57 26.56
CA LEU A 95 -10.54 -11.58 28.01
C LEU A 95 -9.35 -12.27 28.66
N LYS A 96 -8.80 -11.71 29.73
CA LYS A 96 -7.78 -12.33 30.57
C LYS A 96 -8.39 -12.68 31.93
N LEU A 97 -8.13 -13.88 32.43
CA LEU A 97 -8.55 -14.33 33.76
C LEU A 97 -7.41 -14.25 34.77
N LYS A 98 -7.72 -14.25 36.07
CA LYS A 98 -6.73 -14.21 37.17
C LYS A 98 -5.63 -15.26 37.09
N ASN A 99 -5.94 -16.44 36.58
CA ASN A 99 -4.98 -17.53 36.36
C ASN A 99 -4.12 -17.38 35.09
N GLY A 100 -4.22 -16.24 34.38
CA GLY A 100 -3.48 -15.97 33.14
C GLY A 100 -4.12 -16.54 31.88
N LYS A 101 -5.17 -17.36 31.99
CA LYS A 101 -5.88 -17.91 30.82
C LYS A 101 -6.56 -16.78 30.04
N THR A 102 -6.43 -16.83 28.72
CA THR A 102 -7.12 -15.91 27.80
C THR A 102 -8.32 -16.56 27.13
N LEU A 103 -9.40 -15.81 26.97
CA LEU A 103 -10.60 -16.23 26.24
C LEU A 103 -10.82 -15.32 25.03
N LYS A 104 -11.20 -15.93 23.91
CA LYS A 104 -11.45 -15.20 22.65
C LYS A 104 -12.68 -14.31 22.77
N VAL A 105 -12.53 -13.07 22.31
CA VAL A 105 -13.63 -12.09 22.19
C VAL A 105 -13.77 -11.68 20.74
N ILE A 106 -14.99 -11.73 20.21
CA ILE A 106 -15.29 -11.22 18.87
C ILE A 106 -15.64 -9.75 19.00
N SER A 107 -14.87 -8.88 18.37
CA SER A 107 -15.11 -7.43 18.38
C SER A 107 -15.84 -7.01 17.12
N GLU A 108 -16.96 -6.32 17.29
CA GLU A 108 -17.59 -5.61 16.18
C GLU A 108 -16.82 -4.32 15.85
N PRO A 109 -16.81 -3.89 14.57
CA PRO A 109 -16.21 -2.62 14.20
C PRO A 109 -16.80 -1.46 14.99
N LEU A 110 -15.96 -0.46 15.31
CA LEU A 110 -16.42 0.76 15.97
C LEU A 110 -17.52 1.45 15.14
N GLU A 111 -18.64 1.72 15.79
CA GLU A 111 -19.77 2.44 15.18
C GLU A 111 -19.66 3.95 15.40
N PHE A 112 -20.17 4.71 14.43
CA PHE A 112 -20.23 6.17 14.45
C PHE A 112 -21.69 6.62 14.35
N LEU A 113 -22.19 7.29 15.39
CA LEU A 113 -23.52 7.89 15.36
C LEU A 113 -23.51 9.14 14.48
N ASN A 114 -24.46 9.24 13.54
CA ASN A 114 -24.68 10.40 12.66
C ASN A 114 -23.53 10.71 11.68
N THR A 115 -23.07 9.70 10.93
CA THR A 115 -22.17 9.96 9.80
C THR A 115 -22.92 10.67 8.69
N SER A 116 -22.68 11.96 8.49
CA SER A 116 -23.09 12.65 7.27
C SER A 116 -22.18 12.16 6.14
N ILE A 117 -22.75 11.45 5.16
CA ILE A 117 -22.04 11.14 3.93
C ILE A 117 -21.96 12.44 3.13
N GLN A 118 -20.80 13.06 3.12
CA GLN A 118 -20.50 14.12 2.17
C GLN A 118 -20.44 13.48 0.77
N PRO A 119 -21.19 13.98 -0.22
CA PRO A 119 -21.06 13.49 -1.59
C PRO A 119 -19.61 13.70 -2.04
N LEU A 120 -19.03 12.67 -2.66
CA LEU A 120 -17.71 12.77 -3.28
C LEU A 120 -17.77 13.89 -4.32
N LYS A 121 -16.84 14.85 -4.25
CA LYS A 121 -16.69 15.85 -5.29
C LYS A 121 -16.29 15.12 -6.57
N GLN A 122 -17.13 15.21 -7.59
CA GLN A 122 -16.82 14.65 -8.90
C GLN A 122 -15.74 15.53 -9.52
N ILE A 123 -14.53 14.98 -9.66
CA ILE A 123 -13.42 15.65 -10.31
C ILE A 123 -13.45 15.23 -11.78
N THR A 124 -13.54 16.20 -12.69
CA THR A 124 -13.30 16.00 -14.12
C THR A 124 -11.79 15.99 -14.35
N PHE A 125 -11.27 14.95 -14.98
CA PHE A 125 -9.85 14.84 -15.32
C PHE A 125 -9.67 15.04 -16.82
N GLU A 126 -8.68 15.83 -17.20
CA GLU A 126 -8.17 15.88 -18.58
C GLU A 126 -7.21 14.71 -18.79
N GLU A 127 -7.28 14.06 -19.95
CA GLU A 127 -6.35 12.99 -20.30
C GLU A 127 -4.94 13.56 -20.46
N PRO A 128 -3.90 12.91 -19.90
CA PRO A 128 -2.52 13.35 -20.09
C PRO A 128 -2.09 13.15 -21.55
N GLU A 129 -1.17 14.00 -22.02
CA GLU A 129 -0.58 13.89 -23.37
C GLU A 129 0.13 12.54 -23.58
N LEU A 130 0.68 11.97 -22.52
CA LEU A 130 1.28 10.64 -22.50
C LEU A 130 0.88 9.86 -21.24
N ARG A 131 0.40 8.62 -21.40
CA ARG A 131 0.03 7.71 -20.31
C ARG A 131 1.25 6.94 -19.77
N LEU A 132 2.21 7.67 -19.24
CA LEU A 132 3.46 7.15 -18.66
C LEU A 132 3.68 7.67 -17.24
N ILE A 133 4.14 6.81 -16.32
CA ILE A 133 4.37 7.17 -14.91
C ILE A 133 5.75 6.64 -14.43
N PRO A 134 6.65 7.52 -13.97
CA PRO A 134 6.52 8.98 -13.88
C PRO A 134 6.41 9.63 -15.27
N HIS A 135 5.83 10.84 -15.32
CA HIS A 135 5.82 11.62 -16.55
C HIS A 135 7.25 12.00 -16.92
N PRO A 136 7.66 11.86 -18.20
CA PRO A 136 9.02 12.19 -18.62
C PRO A 136 9.29 13.69 -18.54
N VAL A 137 10.56 14.05 -18.60
CA VAL A 137 10.99 15.47 -18.68
C VAL A 137 10.47 16.13 -19.95
N LEU A 138 10.53 15.44 -21.09
CA LEU A 138 10.03 15.91 -22.37
C LEU A 138 9.26 14.79 -23.08
N TRP A 139 8.15 15.15 -23.72
CA TRP A 139 7.43 14.31 -24.66
C TRP A 139 7.05 15.16 -25.88
N GLU A 140 7.48 14.74 -27.06
CA GLU A 140 7.11 15.34 -28.34
C GLU A 140 6.38 14.28 -29.17
N MET A 141 5.05 14.39 -29.21
CA MET A 141 4.21 13.47 -29.97
C MET A 141 4.37 13.69 -31.47
N GLU A 142 4.44 12.59 -32.21
CA GLU A 142 4.39 12.58 -33.67
C GLU A 142 3.16 11.82 -34.17
N ASP A 143 2.85 12.02 -35.45
CA ASP A 143 1.76 11.27 -36.11
C ASP A 143 2.08 9.77 -36.18
N GLY A 144 1.07 8.96 -35.84
CA GLY A 144 1.09 7.51 -36.00
C GLY A 144 1.26 6.74 -34.69
N THR A 145 1.33 5.43 -34.84
CA THR A 145 1.44 4.48 -33.72
C THR A 145 2.44 3.38 -34.05
N CYS A 146 3.15 2.90 -33.03
CA CYS A 146 3.95 1.69 -33.10
C CYS A 146 3.16 0.51 -32.51
N ASP A 147 3.00 -0.57 -33.27
CA ASP A 147 2.25 -1.76 -32.85
C ASP A 147 3.19 -2.81 -32.21
N LEU A 148 3.17 -2.85 -30.88
CA LEU A 148 3.92 -3.81 -30.06
C LEU A 148 3.13 -5.08 -29.74
N SER A 149 2.01 -5.35 -30.42
CA SER A 149 1.16 -6.52 -30.16
C SER A 149 1.89 -7.83 -30.39
N ARG A 150 2.80 -7.85 -31.38
CA ARG A 150 3.70 -8.99 -31.67
C ARG A 150 4.92 -9.06 -30.77
N GLY A 151 5.06 -8.15 -29.80
CA GLY A 151 6.21 -8.03 -28.92
C GLY A 151 7.33 -7.15 -29.48
N ILE A 152 8.48 -7.19 -28.82
CA ILE A 152 9.71 -6.49 -29.18
C ILE A 152 10.84 -7.50 -29.41
N ASN A 153 11.76 -7.13 -30.29
CA ASN A 153 12.90 -7.94 -30.66
C ASN A 153 14.21 -7.21 -30.31
N PHE A 154 15.12 -7.94 -29.68
CA PHE A 154 16.50 -7.52 -29.47
C PHE A 154 17.38 -8.27 -30.46
N SER A 155 17.84 -7.59 -31.50
CA SER A 155 18.74 -8.16 -32.51
C SER A 155 20.06 -7.37 -32.59
N GLY A 156 21.17 -8.08 -32.81
CA GLY A 156 22.50 -7.51 -32.96
C GLY A 156 23.44 -7.80 -31.79
N ASP A 157 24.66 -7.29 -31.92
CA ASP A 157 25.70 -7.39 -30.89
C ASP A 157 25.54 -6.24 -29.88
N PHE A 158 25.47 -6.60 -28.60
CA PHE A 158 25.26 -5.63 -27.52
C PHE A 158 26.54 -5.39 -26.74
N SER A 159 26.78 -4.11 -26.40
CA SER A 159 27.78 -3.77 -25.39
C SER A 159 27.43 -4.41 -24.04
N GLU A 160 28.41 -4.51 -23.14
CA GLU A 160 28.19 -5.06 -21.80
C GLU A 160 27.06 -4.33 -21.05
N LYS A 161 27.01 -2.99 -21.14
CA LYS A 161 26.00 -2.15 -20.50
C LYS A 161 24.58 -2.47 -21.02
N VAL A 162 24.42 -2.58 -22.33
CA VAL A 162 23.13 -2.91 -22.96
C VAL A 162 22.72 -4.35 -22.65
N GLY A 163 23.66 -5.31 -22.73
CA GLY A 163 23.40 -6.70 -22.38
C GLY A 163 22.93 -6.87 -20.93
N LYS A 164 23.49 -6.09 -19.99
CA LYS A 164 23.02 -6.05 -18.59
C LYS A 164 21.60 -5.49 -18.48
N ALA A 165 21.27 -4.43 -19.22
CA ALA A 165 19.91 -3.84 -19.24
C ALA A 165 18.87 -4.83 -19.77
N ILE A 166 19.16 -5.51 -20.89
CA ILE A 166 18.31 -6.55 -21.46
C ILE A 166 18.12 -7.71 -20.47
N LYS A 167 19.18 -8.15 -19.78
CA LYS A 167 19.08 -9.21 -18.77
C LYS A 167 18.19 -8.80 -17.59
N SER A 168 18.37 -7.59 -17.06
CA SER A 168 17.51 -7.08 -15.97
C SER A 168 16.06 -6.93 -16.42
N PHE A 169 15.82 -6.47 -17.65
CA PHE A 169 14.50 -6.36 -18.25
C PHE A 169 13.83 -7.73 -18.41
N LYS A 170 14.55 -8.73 -18.94
CA LYS A 170 14.09 -10.13 -19.02
C LYS A 170 13.67 -10.68 -17.66
N SER A 171 14.49 -10.44 -16.63
CA SER A 171 14.14 -10.86 -15.26
C SER A 171 12.91 -10.13 -14.72
N LEU A 172 12.73 -8.85 -15.04
CA LEU A 172 11.55 -8.08 -14.66
C LEU A 172 10.29 -8.68 -15.29
N ILE A 173 10.24 -8.85 -16.61
CA ILE A 173 9.06 -9.38 -17.30
C ILE A 173 8.75 -10.83 -16.88
N GLU A 174 9.77 -11.64 -16.57
CA GLU A 174 9.58 -13.00 -16.06
C GLU A 174 8.86 -13.00 -14.70
N ARG A 175 9.27 -12.12 -13.77
CA ARG A 175 8.61 -12.00 -12.46
C ARG A 175 7.15 -11.56 -12.56
N TRP A 176 6.80 -10.82 -13.61
CA TRP A 176 5.45 -10.33 -13.85
C TRP A 176 4.62 -11.24 -14.76
N GLY A 177 5.19 -12.33 -15.27
CA GLY A 177 4.50 -13.21 -16.21
C GLY A 177 4.21 -12.56 -17.57
N LEU A 178 5.07 -11.65 -18.01
CA LEU A 178 4.96 -10.86 -19.25
C LEU A 178 5.99 -11.28 -20.31
N GLN A 179 6.32 -12.57 -20.36
CA GLN A 179 7.35 -13.09 -21.27
C GLN A 179 6.96 -12.92 -22.74
N GLU A 180 5.67 -12.83 -23.06
CA GLU A 180 5.13 -12.60 -24.40
C GLU A 180 5.48 -11.23 -24.98
N VAL A 181 6.01 -10.32 -24.16
CA VAL A 181 6.59 -9.05 -24.61
C VAL A 181 7.77 -9.30 -25.55
N LEU A 182 8.50 -10.41 -25.42
CA LEU A 182 9.64 -10.72 -26.27
C LEU A 182 9.27 -11.65 -27.42
N SER A 183 9.64 -11.27 -28.64
CA SER A 183 9.32 -12.04 -29.84
C SER A 183 10.30 -11.72 -30.96
N PHE A 184 10.75 -12.75 -31.66
CA PHE A 184 11.62 -12.57 -32.83
C PHE A 184 10.93 -11.82 -33.98
N GLY A 185 9.61 -11.94 -34.10
CA GLY A 185 8.80 -11.18 -35.06
C GLY A 185 8.23 -9.87 -34.51
N GLY A 186 8.72 -9.43 -33.35
CA GLY A 186 8.35 -8.16 -32.73
C GLY A 186 9.06 -6.96 -33.34
N VAL A 187 8.68 -5.77 -32.89
CA VAL A 187 9.30 -4.50 -33.31
C VAL A 187 10.77 -4.47 -32.89
N GLN A 188 11.64 -4.03 -33.81
CA GLN A 188 13.07 -3.97 -33.54
C GLN A 188 13.40 -2.85 -32.55
N ILE A 189 14.14 -3.21 -31.50
CA ILE A 189 14.71 -2.25 -30.55
C ILE A 189 16.19 -2.08 -30.86
N VAL A 190 16.59 -0.84 -31.17
CA VAL A 190 17.98 -0.48 -31.44
C VAL A 190 18.52 0.31 -30.25
N PHE A 191 19.75 -0.01 -29.85
CA PHE A 191 20.43 0.66 -28.74
C PHE A 191 21.61 1.48 -29.25
N GLU A 192 21.64 2.74 -28.88
CA GLU A 192 22.71 3.68 -29.22
C GLU A 192 23.37 4.18 -27.93
N ASN A 193 24.68 4.00 -27.81
CA ASN A 193 25.45 4.55 -26.70
C ASN A 193 25.92 5.96 -27.04
N ILE A 194 25.46 6.97 -26.31
CA ILE A 194 25.84 8.38 -26.49
C ILE A 194 26.43 8.90 -25.18
N GLU A 195 27.76 8.86 -25.07
CA GLU A 195 28.46 9.10 -23.78
C GLU A 195 28.30 10.54 -23.26
N ASP A 196 28.38 11.54 -24.14
CA ASP A 196 28.43 12.95 -23.75
C ASP A 196 27.06 13.63 -23.59
N LYS A 197 25.96 12.91 -23.85
CA LYS A 197 24.59 13.47 -23.79
C LYS A 197 23.87 13.20 -22.47
N PHE A 198 24.12 12.04 -21.85
CA PHE A 198 23.30 11.55 -20.74
C PHE A 198 24.10 11.36 -19.46
N GLU A 199 23.52 11.78 -18.34
CA GLU A 199 23.92 11.31 -17.01
C GLU A 199 23.58 9.82 -16.85
N GLU A 200 23.99 9.20 -15.73
CA GLU A 200 23.93 7.74 -15.52
C GLU A 200 22.54 7.10 -15.75
N GLU A 201 21.48 7.85 -15.44
CA GLU A 201 20.09 7.37 -15.53
C GLU A 201 19.31 8.01 -16.69
N GLY A 202 19.92 8.95 -17.41
CA GLY A 202 19.27 9.66 -18.51
C GLY A 202 19.12 8.76 -19.74
N TYR A 203 18.01 8.93 -20.45
CA TYR A 203 17.74 8.22 -21.69
C TYR A 203 16.86 9.04 -22.64
N GLU A 204 16.92 8.68 -23.91
CA GLU A 204 15.96 9.10 -24.92
C GLU A 204 15.35 7.86 -25.58
N LEU A 205 14.05 7.96 -25.89
CA LEU A 205 13.28 6.96 -26.61
C LEU A 205 12.67 7.60 -27.85
N VAL A 206 13.04 7.11 -29.02
CA VAL A 206 12.49 7.53 -30.31
C VAL A 206 11.62 6.41 -30.85
N ILE A 207 10.31 6.63 -30.89
CA ILE A 207 9.30 5.65 -31.28
C ILE A 207 8.82 5.97 -32.69
N LYS A 208 9.06 5.06 -33.63
CA LYS A 208 8.55 5.10 -35.00
C LYS A 208 7.69 3.85 -35.26
N PRO A 209 6.90 3.79 -36.34
CA PRO A 209 5.92 2.71 -36.54
C PRO A 209 6.51 1.29 -36.51
N GLU A 210 7.72 1.09 -37.04
CA GLU A 210 8.34 -0.24 -37.20
C GLU A 210 9.63 -0.44 -36.39
N ILE A 211 10.09 0.61 -35.68
CA ILE A 211 11.37 0.61 -34.98
C ILE A 211 11.33 1.54 -33.78
N VAL A 212 12.01 1.14 -32.70
CA VAL A 212 12.21 1.96 -31.51
C VAL A 212 13.71 2.08 -31.25
N ASN A 213 14.21 3.30 -31.15
CA ASN A 213 15.60 3.58 -30.80
C ASN A 213 15.69 4.03 -29.35
N ILE A 214 16.59 3.42 -28.60
CA ILE A 214 16.92 3.79 -27.21
C ILE A 214 18.33 4.35 -27.18
N ARG A 215 18.46 5.58 -26.70
CA ARG A 215 19.74 6.27 -26.53
C ARG A 215 20.02 6.50 -25.05
N ALA A 216 21.18 6.09 -24.58
CA ALA A 216 21.64 6.33 -23.21
C ALA A 216 23.17 6.21 -23.12
N SER A 217 23.77 6.61 -21.99
CA SER A 217 25.23 6.48 -21.77
C SER A 217 25.60 5.29 -20.85
N GLN A 218 24.67 4.87 -19.99
CA GLN A 218 24.90 3.86 -18.95
C GLN A 218 23.75 2.84 -18.85
N PHE A 219 24.01 1.77 -18.11
CA PHE A 219 23.07 0.66 -17.87
C PHE A 219 21.70 1.14 -17.37
N MET A 220 21.65 2.09 -16.43
CA MET A 220 20.39 2.53 -15.82
C MET A 220 19.49 3.26 -16.83
N GLY A 221 20.05 4.14 -17.67
CA GLY A 221 19.30 4.80 -18.75
C GLY A 221 18.65 3.80 -19.71
N PHE A 222 19.43 2.82 -20.21
CA PHE A 222 18.87 1.75 -21.06
C PHE A 222 17.77 0.94 -20.37
N PHE A 223 17.96 0.64 -19.08
CA PHE A 223 16.98 -0.14 -18.32
C PHE A 223 15.68 0.64 -18.07
N TYR A 224 15.77 1.94 -17.76
CA TYR A 224 14.59 2.79 -17.59
C TYR A 224 13.84 3.03 -18.89
N ALA A 225 14.54 3.20 -20.02
CA ALA A 225 13.90 3.27 -21.33
C ALA A 225 13.03 2.03 -21.63
N LEU A 226 13.55 0.83 -21.32
CA LEU A 226 12.81 -0.41 -21.48
C LEU A 226 11.61 -0.51 -20.52
N ILE A 227 11.73 0.01 -19.29
CA ILE A 227 10.60 0.10 -18.35
C ILE A 227 9.52 1.04 -18.90
N SER A 228 9.90 2.21 -19.42
CA SER A 228 8.96 3.17 -20.01
C SER A 228 8.24 2.58 -21.22
N LEU A 229 8.98 1.89 -22.10
CA LEU A 229 8.40 1.18 -23.24
C LEU A 229 7.40 0.09 -22.79
N LEU A 230 7.74 -0.69 -21.76
CA LEU A 230 6.85 -1.71 -21.20
C LEU A 230 5.58 -1.10 -20.61
N GLN A 231 5.71 0.00 -19.85
CA GLN A 231 4.56 0.70 -19.31
C GLN A 231 3.66 1.25 -20.41
N MET A 232 4.23 1.89 -21.44
CA MET A 232 3.45 2.37 -22.58
C MET A 232 2.73 1.23 -23.29
N ARG A 233 3.40 0.09 -23.51
CA ARG A 233 2.75 -1.12 -24.06
C ARG A 233 1.53 -1.53 -23.22
N VAL A 234 1.62 -1.50 -21.90
CA VAL A 234 0.48 -1.84 -21.03
C VAL A 234 -0.62 -0.77 -21.07
N SER A 235 -0.26 0.50 -20.91
CA SER A 235 -1.19 1.64 -20.84
C SER A 235 -1.96 1.89 -22.15
N TYR A 236 -1.37 1.53 -23.29
CA TYR A 236 -1.97 1.71 -24.62
C TYR A 236 -2.38 0.39 -25.29
N ASN A 237 -2.43 -0.72 -24.54
CA ASN A 237 -2.78 -2.03 -25.08
C ASN A 237 -1.97 -2.38 -26.36
N ALA A 238 -0.66 -2.15 -26.28
CA ALA A 238 0.36 -2.35 -27.29
C ALA A 238 0.38 -1.41 -28.50
N LEU A 239 -0.62 -0.54 -28.69
CA LEU A 239 -0.63 0.48 -29.74
C LEU A 239 -0.12 1.82 -29.19
N ILE A 240 1.20 1.95 -29.06
CA ILE A 240 1.81 3.13 -28.44
C ILE A 240 1.94 4.30 -29.44
N PRO A 241 1.81 5.56 -29.01
CA PRO A 241 1.98 6.71 -29.89
C PRO A 241 3.43 6.82 -30.38
N CYS A 242 3.62 7.25 -31.62
CA CYS A 242 4.93 7.67 -32.12
C CYS A 242 5.35 9.00 -31.48
N GLY A 243 6.66 9.22 -31.40
CA GLY A 243 7.21 10.44 -30.82
C GLY A 243 8.58 10.26 -30.20
N GLU A 244 9.05 11.32 -29.59
CA GLU A 244 10.35 11.39 -28.94
C GLU A 244 10.18 11.75 -27.46
N LEU A 245 10.91 11.02 -26.61
CA LEU A 245 10.90 11.18 -25.16
C LEU A 245 12.32 11.36 -24.68
N ASP A 246 12.60 12.44 -23.94
CA ASP A 246 13.84 12.64 -23.17
C ASP A 246 13.47 12.60 -21.69
N ASP A 247 14.18 11.76 -20.94
CA ASP A 247 13.89 11.60 -19.53
C ASP A 247 15.13 11.34 -18.69
N ARG A 248 15.06 11.82 -17.46
CA ARG A 248 16.09 11.70 -16.43
C ARG A 248 15.49 12.00 -15.06
N PRO A 249 16.01 11.37 -13.99
CA PRO A 249 15.50 11.63 -12.66
C PRO A 249 15.77 13.09 -12.23
N ARG A 250 14.75 13.75 -11.67
CA ARG A 250 14.92 15.05 -11.00
C ARG A 250 15.82 14.96 -9.75
N PHE A 251 15.79 13.81 -9.07
CA PHE A 251 16.55 13.56 -7.84
C PHE A 251 17.24 12.20 -7.90
N SER A 252 18.49 12.16 -7.45
CA SER A 252 19.28 10.92 -7.38
C SER A 252 18.75 9.94 -6.33
N TRP A 253 18.18 10.44 -5.22
CA TRP A 253 17.59 9.60 -4.18
C TRP A 253 16.07 9.49 -4.32
N ARG A 254 15.57 8.29 -4.60
CA ARG A 254 14.15 7.97 -4.78
C ARG A 254 13.78 6.72 -3.97
N GLY A 255 13.62 6.89 -2.66
CA GLY A 255 13.42 5.79 -1.72
C GLY A 255 11.97 5.60 -1.26
N GLN A 256 11.64 4.36 -0.90
CA GLN A 256 10.42 3.99 -0.18
C GLN A 256 10.81 3.44 1.20
N HIS A 257 10.16 3.92 2.26
CA HIS A 257 10.37 3.43 3.63
C HIS A 257 9.26 2.47 4.04
N LEU A 258 9.63 1.29 4.51
CA LEU A 258 8.73 0.28 5.08
C LEU A 258 9.09 0.05 6.56
N ASP A 259 8.13 0.27 7.45
CA ASP A 259 8.28 0.01 8.88
C ASP A 259 8.05 -1.47 9.20
N CYS A 260 9.13 -2.22 9.37
CA CYS A 260 9.11 -3.63 9.77
C CYS A 260 9.17 -3.85 11.29
N ALA A 261 9.20 -2.79 12.11
CA ALA A 261 9.32 -2.90 13.57
C ALA A 261 7.94 -3.04 14.22
N ARG A 262 6.93 -2.33 13.70
CA ARG A 262 5.56 -2.36 14.25
C ARG A 262 4.80 -3.61 13.82
N HIS A 263 5.06 -4.08 12.60
CA HIS A 263 4.57 -5.35 12.08
C HIS A 263 5.71 -6.06 11.37
N CYS A 264 5.91 -7.34 11.67
CA CYS A 264 6.90 -8.15 10.97
C CYS A 264 6.32 -8.66 9.65
N TYR A 265 7.07 -8.48 8.57
CA TYR A 265 6.71 -8.95 7.23
C TYR A 265 7.58 -10.12 6.84
N LYS A 266 7.02 -11.06 6.07
CA LYS A 266 7.80 -12.15 5.48
C LYS A 266 8.76 -11.60 4.43
N VAL A 267 9.91 -12.26 4.24
CA VAL A 267 10.92 -11.86 3.27
C VAL A 267 10.34 -11.77 1.86
N GLU A 268 9.48 -12.72 1.47
CA GLU A 268 8.84 -12.72 0.15
C GLU A 268 7.91 -11.52 -0.05
N SER A 269 7.30 -11.01 1.03
CA SER A 269 6.48 -9.79 0.95
C SER A 269 7.34 -8.55 0.74
N ILE A 270 8.55 -8.52 1.29
CA ILE A 270 9.50 -7.41 1.12
C ILE A 270 10.08 -7.43 -0.29
N LEU A 271 10.47 -8.60 -0.81
CA LEU A 271 11.02 -8.75 -2.17
C LEU A 271 10.01 -8.44 -3.29
N ARG A 272 8.71 -8.49 -2.98
CA ARG A 272 7.64 -8.15 -3.92
C ARG A 272 7.39 -6.64 -4.04
N LEU A 273 7.71 -5.86 -3.01
CA LEU A 273 7.58 -4.40 -3.02
C LEU A 273 8.55 -3.78 -4.03
#